data_AF-A0A965BXV1-F1
#
_entry.id   AF-A0A965BXV1-F1
#
_cell.length_a   1.000
_cell.length_b   1.000
_cell.length_c   1.000
_cell.angle_alpha   90.00
_cell.angle_beta   90.00
_cell.angle_gamma   90.00
#
_symmetry.space_group_name_H-M   'P 1'
#
loop_
_entity.id
_entity.type
_entity.pdbx_description
1 polymer ?
#
loop_
_entity_poly.entity_id
_entity_poly.type
_entity_poly.pdbx_seq_one_letter_code
_entity_poly.pdbx_strand_id
1 'polypeptide(L)'
;MDWLKKFSQNLLLIQHPLRRLCSRNRRREEARFPRQSKKVWFALCLLGLFLPAAAQALVQGEILGVARVIDGDTIDIQGQRIRLHGIDAPESSQECLSSRRVAWRCGQHASQMLAEHIGTTPIGCRLLDRDRH
;
A
#
# COMPACT_ATOMS: atom_id res chain seq x y z
N MET A 1 16.60 -17.69 6.95
CA MET A 1 15.21 -18.15 6.62
C MET A 1 14.16 -17.21 7.23
N ASP A 2 14.44 -15.91 7.32
CA ASP A 2 13.55 -14.91 7.96
C ASP A 2 12.64 -14.18 6.96
N TRP A 3 12.99 -14.22 5.67
CA TRP A 3 12.21 -13.61 4.59
C TRP A 3 10.84 -14.27 4.40
N LEU A 4 10.78 -15.61 4.41
CA LEU A 4 9.53 -16.36 4.18
C LEU A 4 8.45 -16.08 5.23
N LYS A 5 8.83 -15.82 6.49
CA LYS A 5 7.88 -15.51 7.57
C LYS A 5 7.31 -14.09 7.45
N LYS A 6 8.12 -13.12 7.00
CA LYS A 6 7.66 -11.74 6.73
C LYS A 6 6.85 -11.63 5.44
N PHE A 7 7.19 -12.42 4.42
CA PHE A 7 6.40 -12.56 3.20
C PHE A 7 4.97 -12.95 3.57
N SER A 8 4.78 -14.02 4.34
CA SER A 8 3.44 -14.52 4.74
C SER A 8 2.60 -13.57 5.61
N GLN A 9 3.20 -12.63 6.35
CA GLN A 9 2.44 -11.67 7.18
C GLN A 9 2.07 -10.39 6.42
N ASN A 10 2.66 -10.17 5.24
CA ASN A 10 2.28 -9.10 4.30
C ASN A 10 1.57 -9.62 3.03
N LEU A 11 1.47 -10.95 2.85
CA LEU A 11 0.86 -11.61 1.67
C LEU A 11 -0.67 -11.77 1.71
N LEU A 12 -1.36 -11.16 2.68
CA LEU A 12 -2.82 -11.06 2.70
C LEU A 12 -3.32 -9.79 1.97
N LEU A 13 -2.49 -9.21 1.09
CA LEU A 13 -2.71 -7.91 0.47
C LEU A 13 -2.86 -7.94 -1.06
N ILE A 14 -2.96 -9.11 -1.70
CA ILE A 14 -3.22 -9.20 -3.16
C ILE A 14 -4.36 -10.17 -3.45
N GLN A 15 -5.58 -9.86 -3.00
CA GLN A 15 -6.77 -10.67 -3.31
C GLN A 15 -8.04 -9.91 -3.71
N HIS A 16 -8.01 -8.60 -3.98
CA HIS A 16 -9.24 -7.93 -4.44
C HIS A 16 -9.01 -6.88 -5.54
N PRO A 17 -9.68 -7.02 -6.70
CA PRO A 17 -9.39 -6.23 -7.90
C PRO A 17 -9.79 -4.75 -7.81
N LEU A 18 -10.57 -4.33 -6.82
CA LEU A 18 -10.96 -2.93 -6.66
C LEU A 18 -11.22 -2.63 -5.18
N ARG A 19 -10.15 -2.40 -4.37
CA ARG A 19 -10.11 -1.51 -3.18
C ARG A 19 -8.87 -1.74 -2.28
N ARG A 20 -8.09 -0.66 -2.14
CA ARG A 20 -7.52 -0.10 -0.88
C ARG A 20 -6.26 -0.72 -0.27
N LEU A 21 -5.12 -0.22 -0.77
CA LEU A 21 -4.13 0.56 -0.01
C LEU A 21 -3.14 -0.16 0.93
N CYS A 22 -1.87 0.20 0.76
CA CYS A 22 -0.85 0.12 1.80
C CYS A 22 -1.37 0.71 3.13
N SER A 23 -1.33 -0.09 4.19
CA SER A 23 -1.66 0.21 5.59
C SER A 23 -3.16 0.35 5.98
N ARG A 24 -3.59 -0.54 6.87
CA ARG A 24 -4.90 -0.58 7.57
C ARG A 24 -4.70 -0.12 9.01
N ASN A 25 -5.13 1.09 9.37
CA ASN A 25 -5.50 1.41 10.76
C ASN A 25 -7.02 1.62 10.81
N ARG A 26 -7.73 0.67 11.42
CA ARG A 26 -9.19 0.70 11.60
C ARG A 26 -9.48 0.52 13.09
N ARG A 27 -9.54 1.63 13.84
CA ARG A 27 -10.45 1.71 14.99
C ARG A 27 -11.73 2.38 14.51
N ARG A 28 -12.84 1.64 14.63
CA ARG A 28 -14.20 2.10 14.35
C ARG A 28 -14.57 3.20 15.34
N GLU A 29 -15.11 4.29 14.83
CA GLU A 29 -16.03 5.14 15.57
C GLU A 29 -17.39 4.42 15.61
N GLU A 30 -17.93 4.21 16.81
CA GLU A 30 -19.38 4.00 17.02
C GLU A 30 -19.92 5.23 17.74
N ALA A 31 -20.13 6.32 16.99
CA ALA A 31 -20.90 7.46 17.48
C ALA A 31 -22.40 7.18 17.25
N ARG A 32 -23.13 6.96 18.33
CA ARG A 32 -24.60 6.85 18.36
C ARG A 32 -25.20 8.25 18.18
N PHE A 33 -25.72 8.55 16.99
CA PHE A 33 -26.37 9.83 16.69
C PHE A 33 -27.74 9.95 17.42
N PRO A 34 -28.03 11.05 18.14
CA PRO A 34 -29.35 11.30 18.71
C PRO A 34 -30.35 11.85 17.68
N ARG A 35 -31.62 11.49 17.86
CA ARG A 35 -32.79 11.79 17.00
C ARG A 35 -33.16 13.29 17.14
N GLN A 36 -33.01 14.09 16.08
CA GLN A 36 -33.20 15.55 16.12
C GLN A 36 -34.64 16.00 15.77
N SER A 37 -35.14 16.99 16.53
CA SER A 37 -36.48 17.59 16.43
C SER A 37 -36.52 18.80 15.48
N LYS A 38 -37.65 19.01 14.80
CA LYS A 38 -37.86 19.94 13.66
C LYS A 38 -37.68 21.45 13.93
N LYS A 39 -37.27 21.86 15.14
CA LYS A 39 -37.15 23.28 15.53
C LYS A 39 -35.76 23.90 15.35
N VAL A 40 -34.75 23.11 14.93
CA VAL A 40 -33.36 23.60 14.74
C VAL A 40 -33.16 24.30 13.38
N TRP A 41 -34.12 24.20 12.46
CA TRP A 41 -34.01 24.71 11.09
C TRP A 41 -33.98 26.24 10.97
N PHE A 42 -34.58 26.99 11.89
CA PHE A 42 -34.67 28.46 11.76
C PHE A 42 -33.42 29.22 12.22
N ALA A 43 -32.52 28.61 13.00
CA ALA A 43 -31.27 29.24 13.43
C ALA A 43 -30.11 29.05 12.42
N LEU A 44 -30.31 28.22 11.38
CA LEU A 44 -29.25 27.81 10.45
C LEU A 44 -28.93 28.85 9.35
N CYS A 45 -29.83 29.80 9.07
CA CYS A 45 -29.66 30.74 7.95
C CYS A 45 -28.77 31.97 8.26
N LEU A 46 -28.60 32.37 9.53
CA LEU A 46 -27.76 33.53 9.89
C LEU A 46 -26.33 33.16 10.32
N LEU A 47 -26.02 31.88 10.49
CA LEU A 47 -24.67 31.34 10.75
C LEU A 47 -24.07 30.68 9.49
N GLY A 48 -24.55 31.04 8.30
CA GLY A 48 -24.09 30.48 7.03
C GLY A 48 -22.93 31.24 6.37
N LEU A 49 -22.54 32.42 6.89
CA LEU A 49 -21.57 33.32 6.25
C LEU A 49 -20.10 33.09 6.69
N PHE A 50 -19.83 32.13 7.57
CA PHE A 50 -18.47 31.86 8.06
C PHE A 50 -18.20 30.35 8.19
N LEU A 51 -18.27 29.59 7.09
CA LEU A 51 -17.57 28.30 7.04
C LEU A 51 -16.59 28.27 5.86
N PRO A 52 -15.27 28.20 6.14
CA PRO A 52 -14.22 28.33 5.13
C PRO A 52 -14.18 27.11 4.24
N ALA A 53 -13.76 27.33 2.98
CA ALA A 53 -13.36 26.29 2.05
C ALA A 53 -12.09 25.57 2.55
N ALA A 54 -12.23 24.68 3.53
CA ALA A 54 -11.12 23.89 4.06
C ALA A 54 -11.47 22.40 3.99
N ALA A 55 -11.60 21.89 2.77
CA ALA A 55 -11.66 20.45 2.52
C ALA A 55 -10.94 20.11 1.22
N GLN A 56 -9.71 20.61 1.04
CA GLN A 56 -8.78 19.96 0.13
C GLN A 56 -8.16 18.80 0.88
N ALA A 57 -8.82 17.63 0.80
CA ALA A 57 -8.17 16.40 1.19
C ALA A 57 -6.90 16.27 0.36
N LEU A 58 -5.73 16.31 1.01
CA LEU A 58 -4.45 16.04 0.38
C LEU A 58 -4.50 14.59 -0.12
N VAL A 59 -4.82 14.40 -1.40
CA VAL A 59 -4.61 13.12 -2.08
C VAL A 59 -3.10 12.94 -2.15
N GLN A 60 -2.53 12.32 -1.12
CA GLN A 60 -1.19 11.75 -1.18
C GLN A 60 -1.19 10.82 -2.40
N GLY A 61 -0.46 11.21 -3.45
CA GLY A 61 -0.57 10.63 -4.79
C GLY A 61 -0.55 9.11 -4.75
N GLU A 62 -1.68 8.50 -5.09
CA GLU A 62 -1.74 7.06 -5.33
C GLU A 62 -1.21 6.80 -6.74
N ILE A 63 -0.21 5.94 -6.84
CA ILE A 63 0.35 5.50 -8.13
C ILE A 63 -0.45 4.27 -8.54
N LEU A 64 -1.16 4.36 -9.67
CA LEU A 64 -1.99 3.28 -10.20
C LEU A 64 -1.41 2.79 -11.52
N GLY A 65 -1.31 1.48 -11.70
CA GLY A 65 -0.91 0.92 -12.98
C GLY A 65 -0.49 -0.55 -12.92
N VAL A 66 -0.12 -1.08 -14.09
CA VAL A 66 0.49 -2.41 -14.19
C VAL A 66 1.92 -2.30 -13.67
N ALA A 67 2.25 -3.14 -12.71
CA ALA A 67 3.59 -3.18 -12.12
C ALA A 67 4.50 -4.15 -12.88
N ARG A 68 5.72 -3.70 -13.11
CA ARG A 68 6.84 -4.52 -13.56
C ARG A 68 7.75 -4.79 -12.37
N VAL A 69 7.98 -6.06 -12.04
CA VAL A 69 8.87 -6.43 -10.93
C VAL A 69 10.34 -6.21 -11.33
N ILE A 70 11.09 -5.54 -10.45
CA ILE A 70 12.54 -5.33 -10.59
C ILE A 70 13.29 -6.30 -9.70
N ASP A 71 12.94 -6.33 -8.41
CA ASP A 71 13.55 -7.15 -7.36
C ASP A 71 12.46 -7.67 -6.42
N GLY A 72 12.79 -8.55 -5.47
CA GLY A 72 11.82 -9.15 -4.54
C GLY A 72 11.14 -8.16 -3.58
N ASP A 73 11.53 -6.89 -3.58
CA ASP A 73 10.92 -5.81 -2.82
C ASP A 73 10.73 -4.52 -3.64
N THR A 74 11.02 -4.54 -4.94
CA THR A 74 11.04 -3.33 -5.77
C THR A 74 10.29 -3.55 -7.07
N ILE A 75 9.36 -2.65 -7.36
CA ILE A 75 8.54 -2.66 -8.57
C ILE A 75 8.69 -1.34 -9.32
N ASP A 76 8.27 -1.34 -10.57
CA ASP A 76 8.21 -0.19 -11.44
C ASP A 76 6.79 -0.04 -11.97
N ILE A 77 6.19 1.14 -11.79
CA ILE A 77 4.89 1.48 -12.35
C ILE A 77 5.08 2.74 -13.19
N GLN A 78 4.87 2.62 -14.50
CA GLN A 78 4.97 3.74 -15.45
C GLN A 78 6.33 4.48 -15.37
N GLY A 79 7.44 3.75 -15.16
CA GLY A 79 8.78 4.33 -15.05
C GLY A 79 9.14 4.87 -13.66
N GLN A 80 8.23 4.78 -12.70
CA GLN A 80 8.51 5.10 -11.30
C GLN A 80 8.88 3.84 -10.52
N ARG A 81 10.13 3.81 -10.05
CA ARG A 81 10.63 2.76 -9.15
C ARG A 81 10.07 2.96 -7.73
N ILE A 82 9.45 1.92 -7.19
CA ILE A 82 8.77 1.91 -5.89
C ILE A 82 9.33 0.75 -5.07
N ARG A 83 9.90 1.04 -3.90
CA ARG A 83 10.32 0.04 -2.92
C ARG A 83 9.16 -0.29 -1.97
N LEU A 84 8.90 -1.57 -1.77
CA LEU A 84 7.82 -2.05 -0.92
C LEU A 84 8.20 -1.87 0.55
N HIS A 85 7.38 -1.10 1.26
CA HIS A 85 7.65 -0.77 2.66
C HIS A 85 7.59 -2.02 3.56
N GLY A 86 8.63 -2.22 4.38
CA GLY A 86 8.70 -3.32 5.35
C GLY A 86 9.06 -4.68 4.76
N ILE A 87 9.38 -4.74 3.46
CA ILE A 87 9.93 -5.92 2.80
C ILE A 87 11.41 -5.63 2.53
N ASP A 88 12.24 -6.61 2.85
CA ASP A 88 13.67 -6.60 2.55
C ASP A 88 13.97 -7.87 1.78
N ALA A 89 14.34 -7.75 0.52
CA ALA A 89 14.58 -8.88 -0.37
C ALA A 89 15.96 -8.78 -1.03
N PRO A 90 16.60 -9.92 -1.36
CA PRO A 90 17.81 -9.90 -2.16
C PRO A 90 17.56 -9.27 -3.53
N GLU A 91 18.56 -8.54 -4.05
CA GLU A 91 18.53 -8.03 -5.42
C GLU A 91 18.44 -9.18 -6.42
N SER A 92 17.78 -8.98 -7.57
CA SER A 92 17.52 -10.05 -8.55
C SER A 92 18.77 -10.79 -9.03
N SER A 93 19.92 -10.11 -9.10
CA SER A 93 21.20 -10.68 -9.48
C SER A 93 21.93 -11.41 -8.35
N GLN A 94 21.46 -11.30 -7.11
CA GLN A 94 22.13 -11.86 -5.95
C GLN A 94 21.92 -13.38 -5.85
N GLU A 95 23.03 -14.06 -5.54
CA GLU A 95 23.04 -15.48 -5.18
C GLU A 95 23.17 -15.64 -3.66
N CYS A 96 22.49 -16.65 -3.12
CA CYS A 96 22.56 -17.01 -1.72
C CYS A 96 23.09 -18.44 -1.56
N LEU A 97 23.58 -18.76 -0.37
CA LEU A 97 23.92 -20.13 0.00
C LEU A 97 22.73 -20.78 0.70
N SER A 98 22.39 -22.01 0.29
CA SER A 98 21.41 -22.83 1.00
C SER A 98 21.99 -23.36 2.32
N SER A 99 21.16 -24.00 3.14
CA SER A 99 21.63 -24.68 4.37
C SER A 99 22.68 -25.76 4.09
N ARG A 100 22.71 -26.30 2.86
CA ARG A 100 23.71 -27.26 2.38
C ARG A 100 24.94 -26.59 1.73
N ARG A 101 25.09 -25.27 1.87
CA ARG A 101 26.14 -24.44 1.24
C ARG A 101 26.19 -24.50 -0.29
N VAL A 102 25.07 -24.82 -0.91
CA VAL A 102 24.94 -24.78 -2.38
C VAL A 102 24.45 -23.39 -2.78
N ALA A 103 25.13 -22.75 -3.72
CA ALA A 103 24.73 -21.47 -4.29
C ALA A 103 23.42 -21.62 -5.08
N TRP A 104 22.51 -20.66 -4.93
CA TRP A 104 21.25 -20.62 -5.66
C TRP A 104 20.79 -19.17 -5.86
N ARG A 105 20.01 -18.94 -6.92
CA ARG A 105 19.56 -17.62 -7.37
C ARG A 105 18.39 -17.11 -6.53
N CYS A 106 18.65 -16.81 -5.26
CA CYS A 106 17.65 -16.34 -4.32
C CYS A 106 17.01 -15.01 -4.72
N GLY A 107 17.78 -14.10 -5.31
CA GLY A 107 17.28 -12.85 -5.89
C GLY A 107 16.20 -13.10 -6.92
N GLN A 108 16.56 -13.87 -7.95
CA GLN A 108 15.64 -14.23 -9.02
C GLN A 108 14.38 -14.94 -8.49
N HIS A 109 14.55 -15.85 -7.53
CA HIS A 109 13.43 -16.56 -6.93
C HIS A 109 12.48 -15.62 -6.18
N ALA A 110 13.01 -14.65 -5.42
CA ALA A 110 12.19 -13.67 -4.72
C ALA A 110 11.41 -12.77 -5.70
N SER A 111 12.07 -12.30 -6.75
CA SER A 111 11.44 -11.49 -7.80
C SER A 111 10.33 -12.25 -8.54
N GLN A 112 10.56 -13.55 -8.83
CA GLN A 112 9.54 -14.39 -9.43
C GLN A 112 8.32 -14.58 -8.51
N MET A 113 8.55 -14.86 -7.23
CA MET A 113 7.46 -14.97 -6.25
C MET A 113 6.63 -13.68 -6.14
N LEU A 114 7.28 -12.51 -6.18
CA LEU A 114 6.57 -11.24 -6.20
C LEU A 114 5.76 -11.06 -7.49
N ALA A 115 6.32 -11.41 -8.64
CA ALA A 115 5.64 -11.32 -9.94
C ALA A 115 4.41 -12.23 -10.01
N GLU A 116 4.53 -13.47 -9.53
CA GLU A 116 3.41 -14.41 -9.44
C GLU A 116 2.34 -13.91 -8.46
N HIS A 117 2.76 -13.26 -7.37
CA HIS A 117 1.83 -12.71 -6.39
C HIS A 117 1.03 -11.51 -6.93
N ILE A 118 1.70 -10.57 -7.61
CA ILE A 118 1.06 -9.39 -8.23
C ILE A 118 0.20 -9.80 -9.44
N GLY A 119 0.71 -10.71 -10.26
CA GLY A 119 0.09 -11.11 -11.51
C GLY A 119 0.09 -10.00 -12.56
N THR A 120 -0.96 -9.94 -13.38
CA THR A 120 -1.09 -8.99 -14.51
C THR A 120 -2.08 -7.86 -14.24
N THR A 121 -2.72 -7.85 -13.07
CA THR A 121 -3.74 -6.86 -12.74
C THR A 121 -3.10 -5.53 -12.35
N PRO A 122 -3.73 -4.39 -12.72
CA PRO A 122 -3.28 -3.09 -12.22
C PRO A 122 -3.37 -3.03 -10.69
N ILE A 123 -2.32 -2.49 -10.06
CA ILE A 123 -2.25 -2.30 -8.61
C ILE A 123 -2.17 -0.81 -8.27
N GLY A 124 -2.44 -0.49 -7.01
CA GLY A 124 -2.33 0.86 -6.47
C GLY A 124 -1.36 0.95 -5.30
N CYS A 125 -0.38 1.85 -5.41
CA CYS A 125 0.62 2.12 -4.38
C CYS A 125 0.37 3.49 -3.75
N ARG A 126 0.49 3.57 -2.42
CA ARG A 126 0.48 4.84 -1.69
C ARG A 126 1.87 5.09 -1.14
N LEU A 127 2.35 6.32 -1.31
CA LEU A 127 3.61 6.76 -0.72
C LEU A 127 3.50 6.75 0.82
N LEU A 128 4.39 6.02 1.48
CA LEU A 128 4.51 5.97 2.94
C LEU A 128 5.75 6.74 3.42
N ASP A 129 6.85 6.57 2.71
CA ASP A 129 8.11 7.24 2.97
C ASP A 129 8.87 7.48 1.66
N ARG A 130 9.81 8.42 1.67
CA ARG A 130 10.81 8.59 0.61
C ARG A 130 12.17 8.26 1.19
N ASP A 131 12.87 7.34 0.52
CA ASP A 131 14.28 7.15 0.81
C ASP A 131 15.03 8.45 0.53
N ARG A 132 15.99 8.77 1.41
CA ARG A 132 16.78 10.00 1.33
C ARG A 132 18.20 9.66 0.86
N HIS A 133 18.35 9.16 -0.35
CA HIS A 133 19.64 8.92 -0.98
C HIS A 133 19.56 9.20 -2.49
#